data_AF-A0A955JNZ2-F1
#
_entry.id   AF-A0A955JNZ2-F1
#
_cell.length_a   1.000
_cell.length_b   1.000
_cell.length_c   1.000
_cell.angle_alpha   90.00
_cell.angle_beta   90.00
_cell.angle_gamma   90.00
#
_symmetry.space_group_name_H-M   'P 1'
#
loop_
_entity.id
_entity.type
_entity.pdbx_description
1 polymer ?
#
loop_
_entity_poly.entity_id
_entity_poly.type
_entity_poly.pdbx_seq_one_letter_code
_entity_poly.pdbx_strand_id
1 'polypeptide(L)'
;MNEQEAKELIDKIIGQVFGFQNPLTLEQAMQKFAFDIRLPQQVVDSSTGQATWAQSTSPTRFISFENALNKPQDAYVRSARQLNSIEDILGAWSEINEMTTERYLDSINIAQSDNIYSSENVFRSQDIRGSKNVIFCDGLAQGGCEFVLACQRSSNLSFCIRVEDSSQCSNSFNVQWCKNIVNSMFISDAQNMQDSLFCSHITNKRFMVANMQFDETEYRRLRDIVARWILTA
;
A
#
# COMPACT_ATOMS: atom_id res chain seq x y z
N MET A 1 -14.03 1.48 1.70
CA MET A 1 -13.62 0.95 3.01
C MET A 1 -13.91 2.04 4.03
N ASN A 2 -13.95 1.73 5.31
CA ASN A 2 -13.86 2.76 6.36
C ASN A 2 -12.69 2.45 7.32
N GLU A 3 -12.39 3.37 8.23
CA GLU A 3 -11.24 3.25 9.14
C GLU A 3 -11.39 2.08 10.14
N GLN A 4 -12.63 1.71 10.51
CA GLN A 4 -12.91 0.57 11.36
C GLN A 4 -12.68 -0.75 10.60
N GLU A 5 -13.18 -0.87 9.37
CA GLU A 5 -12.90 -2.02 8.49
C GLU A 5 -11.38 -2.16 8.21
N ALA A 6 -10.69 -1.04 7.98
CA ALA A 6 -9.24 -1.03 7.79
C ALA A 6 -8.51 -1.50 9.05
N LYS A 7 -8.95 -1.06 10.23
CA LYS A 7 -8.42 -1.51 11.53
C LYS A 7 -8.63 -3.01 11.74
N GLU A 8 -9.83 -3.53 11.48
CA GLU A 8 -10.15 -4.96 11.59
C GLU A 8 -9.30 -5.81 10.62
N LEU A 9 -9.06 -5.31 9.41
CA LEU A 9 -8.17 -5.96 8.46
C LEU A 9 -6.71 -5.92 8.92
N ILE A 10 -6.20 -4.81 9.46
CA ILE A 10 -4.87 -4.78 10.10
C ILE A 10 -4.80 -5.80 11.24
N ASP A 11 -5.83 -5.89 12.09
CA ASP A 11 -5.86 -6.81 13.23
C ASP A 11 -5.79 -8.28 12.77
N LYS A 12 -6.47 -8.61 11.67
CA LYS A 12 -6.36 -9.91 11.02
C LYS A 12 -4.94 -10.14 10.48
N ILE A 13 -4.35 -9.20 9.75
CA ILE A 13 -3.01 -9.35 9.16
C ILE A 13 -1.95 -9.50 10.27
N ILE A 14 -1.93 -8.61 11.27
CA ILE A 14 -1.03 -8.67 12.43
C ILE A 14 -1.18 -10.01 13.16
N GLY A 15 -2.43 -10.46 13.39
CA GLY A 15 -2.72 -11.73 14.05
C GLY A 15 -2.17 -12.95 13.29
N GLN A 16 -2.29 -12.96 11.96
CA GLN A 16 -1.74 -14.04 11.12
C GLN A 16 -0.20 -13.99 11.04
N VAL A 17 0.40 -12.80 10.93
CA VAL A 17 1.86 -12.63 10.82
C VAL A 17 2.58 -12.92 12.13
N PHE A 18 2.13 -12.31 13.23
CA PHE A 18 2.85 -12.33 14.50
C PHE A 18 2.33 -13.40 15.48
N GLY A 19 1.12 -13.92 15.29
CA GLY A 19 0.47 -14.81 16.26
C GLY A 19 -0.03 -14.12 17.53
N PHE A 20 -0.07 -12.79 17.54
CA PHE A 20 -0.53 -11.96 18.66
C PHE A 20 -1.66 -11.03 18.23
N GLN A 21 -2.57 -10.72 19.15
CA GLN A 21 -3.55 -9.65 18.95
C GLN A 21 -2.81 -8.32 18.73
N ASN A 22 -3.24 -7.56 17.73
CA ASN A 22 -2.66 -6.26 17.43
C ASN A 22 -2.87 -5.25 18.58
N PRO A 23 -1.81 -4.71 19.19
CA PRO A 23 -1.95 -3.65 20.20
C PRO A 23 -2.02 -2.24 19.58
N LEU A 24 -1.75 -2.09 18.28
CA LEU A 24 -1.58 -0.80 17.61
C LEU A 24 -2.92 -0.25 17.10
N THR A 25 -3.10 1.07 17.16
CA THR A 25 -4.15 1.78 16.41
C THR A 25 -3.84 1.80 14.91
N LEU A 26 -4.82 2.21 14.09
CA LEU A 26 -4.64 2.40 12.64
C LEU A 26 -3.50 3.40 12.34
N GLU A 27 -3.50 4.53 13.05
CA GLU A 27 -2.46 5.57 12.99
C GLU A 27 -1.08 5.02 13.39
N GLN A 28 -0.98 4.29 14.51
CA GLN A 28 0.28 3.69 14.96
C GLN A 28 0.80 2.63 13.99
N ALA A 29 -0.07 1.78 13.44
CA ALA A 29 0.31 0.79 12.43
C ALA A 29 0.83 1.47 11.15
N MET A 30 0.19 2.56 10.71
CA MET A 30 0.67 3.39 9.59
C MET A 30 2.06 3.97 9.87
N GLN A 31 2.22 4.68 11.00
CA GLN A 31 3.48 5.32 11.38
C GLN A 31 4.62 4.32 11.60
N LYS A 32 4.32 3.10 12.03
CA LYS A 32 5.31 2.06 12.33
C LYS A 32 5.70 1.23 11.11
N PHE A 33 4.75 0.89 10.24
CA PHE A 33 4.99 -0.02 9.12
C PHE A 33 5.03 0.65 7.75
N ALA A 34 4.45 1.85 7.56
CA ALA A 34 4.36 2.53 6.25
C ALA A 34 5.14 3.85 6.18
N PHE A 35 6.08 4.10 7.11
CA PHE A 35 6.74 5.39 7.32
C PHE A 35 7.52 5.98 6.12
N ASP A 36 7.88 5.17 5.13
CA ASP A 36 8.60 5.59 3.91
C ASP A 36 7.81 5.34 2.61
N ILE A 37 6.58 4.82 2.71
CA ILE A 37 5.76 4.51 1.53
C ILE A 37 5.08 5.79 1.07
N ARG A 38 5.12 6.08 -0.23
CA ARG A 38 4.43 7.24 -0.80
C ARG A 38 2.93 6.99 -0.85
N LEU A 39 2.23 7.27 0.25
CA LEU A 39 0.77 7.13 0.32
C LEU A 39 0.03 8.32 -0.34
N PRO A 40 -1.21 8.13 -0.83
CA PRO A 40 -2.09 9.21 -1.24
C PRO A 40 -2.17 10.35 -0.22
N GLN A 41 -2.25 11.57 -0.72
CA GLN A 41 -2.43 12.77 0.10
C GLN A 41 -3.84 13.31 -0.06
N GLN A 42 -4.39 13.85 1.02
CA GLN A 42 -5.68 14.53 0.98
C GLN A 42 -5.51 15.89 0.27
N VAL A 43 -6.40 16.16 -0.68
CA VAL A 43 -6.50 17.41 -1.43
C VAL A 43 -7.97 17.85 -1.48
N VAL A 44 -8.26 18.99 -2.09
CA VAL A 44 -9.62 19.53 -2.19
C VAL A 44 -10.12 19.45 -3.63
N ASP A 45 -11.30 18.87 -3.83
CA ASP A 45 -12.01 18.87 -5.10
C ASP A 45 -12.45 20.31 -5.42
N SER A 46 -11.90 20.87 -6.50
CA SER A 46 -12.13 22.27 -6.90
C SER A 46 -13.55 22.55 -7.42
N SER A 47 -14.36 21.52 -7.66
CA SER A 47 -15.77 21.65 -8.09
C SER A 47 -16.77 21.66 -6.93
N THR A 48 -16.44 21.04 -5.79
CA THR A 48 -17.36 20.87 -4.64
C THR A 48 -16.83 21.41 -3.31
N GLY A 49 -15.52 21.69 -3.22
CA GLY A 49 -14.86 22.07 -1.97
C GLY A 49 -14.67 20.92 -0.97
N GLN A 50 -15.02 19.68 -1.34
CA GLN A 50 -14.89 18.51 -0.48
C GLN A 50 -13.47 17.93 -0.52
N ALA A 51 -13.11 17.20 0.54
CA ALA A 51 -11.84 16.48 0.57
C ALA A 51 -11.87 15.26 -0.36
N THR A 52 -10.77 15.02 -1.06
CA THR A 52 -10.53 13.89 -1.98
C THR A 52 -9.06 13.45 -1.88
N TRP A 53 -8.64 12.38 -2.56
CA TRP A 53 -7.33 11.77 -2.37
C TRP A 53 -6.56 11.61 -3.68
N ALA A 54 -5.31 12.10 -3.70
CA ALA A 54 -4.47 12.16 -4.89
C ALA A 54 -3.12 11.45 -4.68
N GLN A 55 -2.65 10.73 -5.70
CA GLN A 55 -1.29 10.18 -5.75
C GLN A 55 -0.19 11.25 -5.90
N SER A 56 -0.56 12.48 -6.25
CA SER A 56 0.36 13.60 -6.48
C SER A 56 -0.29 14.91 -6.08
N THR A 57 0.46 15.72 -5.34
CA THR A 57 0.10 17.08 -4.93
C THR A 57 0.76 18.16 -5.80
N SER A 58 1.41 17.77 -6.90
CA SER A 58 2.09 18.72 -7.80
C SER A 58 1.12 19.61 -8.60
N PRO A 59 -0.08 19.14 -9.01
CA PRO A 59 -1.09 20.03 -9.58
C PRO A 59 -1.74 20.94 -8.54
N THR A 60 -2.26 22.08 -9.01
CA THR A 60 -2.89 23.11 -8.16
C THR A 60 -4.41 23.03 -8.12
N ARG A 61 -5.03 22.18 -8.95
CA ARG A 61 -6.47 21.93 -9.02
C ARG A 61 -6.73 20.45 -9.15
N PHE A 62 -7.74 19.98 -8.41
CA PHE A 62 -8.16 18.59 -8.38
C PHE A 62 -9.66 18.46 -8.60
N ILE A 63 -10.08 17.28 -9.03
CA ILE A 63 -11.50 16.90 -9.15
C ILE A 63 -11.62 15.38 -8.93
N SER A 64 -12.55 14.94 -8.10
CA SER A 64 -12.82 13.50 -7.93
C SER A 64 -13.30 12.88 -9.23
N PHE A 65 -12.97 11.60 -9.44
CA PHE A 65 -13.34 10.87 -10.65
C PHE A 65 -14.85 10.85 -10.89
N GLU A 66 -15.66 10.73 -9.82
CA GLU A 66 -17.12 10.83 -9.90
C GLU A 66 -17.59 12.21 -10.40
N ASN A 67 -17.08 13.31 -9.82
CA ASN A 67 -17.44 14.65 -10.26
C ASN A 67 -16.95 14.95 -11.69
N ALA A 68 -15.81 14.39 -12.10
CA ALA A 68 -15.32 14.49 -13.47
C ALA A 68 -16.22 13.77 -14.49
N LEU A 69 -16.73 12.57 -14.15
CA LEU A 69 -17.68 11.83 -14.99
C LEU A 69 -19.06 12.52 -15.08
N ASN A 70 -19.48 13.20 -14.02
CA ASN A 70 -20.77 13.91 -13.96
C ASN A 70 -20.75 15.29 -14.62
N LYS A 71 -19.62 15.74 -15.21
CA LYS A 71 -19.57 17.02 -15.92
C LYS A 71 -20.36 16.99 -17.25
N PRO A 72 -21.06 18.07 -17.61
CA PRO A 72 -21.61 18.24 -18.97
C PRO A 72 -20.56 18.08 -20.06
N GLN A 73 -20.96 17.61 -21.23
CA GLN A 73 -20.07 17.38 -22.39
C GLN A 73 -19.23 18.62 -22.76
N ASP A 74 -19.81 19.82 -22.63
CA ASP A 74 -19.17 21.10 -22.93
C ASP A 74 -18.56 21.81 -21.71
N ALA A 75 -18.42 21.14 -20.55
CA ALA A 75 -17.99 21.78 -19.29
C ALA A 75 -16.60 22.42 -19.31
N TYR A 76 -15.76 22.07 -20.30
CA TYR A 76 -14.43 22.66 -20.52
C TYR A 76 -14.40 23.63 -21.72
N VAL A 77 -15.50 23.79 -22.46
CA VAL A 77 -15.64 24.75 -23.55
C VAL A 77 -15.78 26.15 -22.96
N ARG A 78 -14.96 27.09 -23.44
CA ARG A 78 -14.98 28.50 -23.03
C ARG A 78 -14.98 29.40 -24.26
N SER A 79 -15.60 30.57 -24.13
CA SER A 79 -15.51 31.63 -25.14
C SER A 79 -14.06 32.02 -25.40
N ALA A 80 -13.71 32.23 -26.66
CA ALA A 80 -12.39 32.72 -27.04
C ALA A 80 -12.11 34.08 -26.40
N ARG A 81 -10.89 34.26 -25.87
CA ARG A 81 -10.37 35.53 -25.35
C ARG A 81 -8.99 35.79 -25.93
N GLN A 82 -8.58 37.06 -25.93
CA GLN A 82 -7.23 37.44 -26.39
C GLN A 82 -6.17 36.88 -25.43
N LEU A 83 -5.10 36.32 -25.99
CA LEU A 83 -3.92 35.81 -25.26
C LEU A 83 -2.70 36.45 -25.92
N ASN A 84 -1.94 37.26 -25.17
CA ASN A 84 -0.86 38.11 -25.68
C ASN A 84 0.53 37.58 -25.32
N SER A 85 0.64 36.69 -24.34
CA SER A 85 1.89 36.13 -23.85
C SER A 85 1.76 34.67 -23.43
N ILE A 86 2.88 34.05 -23.05
CA ILE A 86 2.89 32.68 -22.49
C ILE A 86 2.20 32.63 -21.12
N GLU A 87 2.27 33.70 -20.33
CA GLU A 87 1.58 33.83 -19.05
C GLU A 87 0.06 33.83 -19.22
N ASP A 88 -0.47 34.53 -20.24
CA ASP A 88 -1.90 34.50 -20.57
C ASP A 88 -2.37 33.07 -20.92
N ILE A 89 -1.54 32.32 -21.67
CA ILE A 89 -1.80 30.93 -22.05
C ILE A 89 -1.74 29.99 -20.84
N LEU A 90 -0.70 30.11 -20.00
CA LEU A 90 -0.54 29.30 -18.78
C LEU A 90 -1.62 29.60 -17.74
N GLY A 91 -2.03 30.86 -17.60
CA GLY A 91 -3.19 31.26 -16.81
C GLY A 91 -4.47 30.61 -17.34
N ALA A 92 -4.75 30.75 -18.63
CA ALA A 92 -5.89 30.12 -19.29
C ALA A 92 -5.91 28.59 -19.15
N TRP A 93 -4.74 27.94 -19.17
CA TRP A 93 -4.58 26.51 -18.90
C TRP A 93 -4.86 26.15 -17.44
N SER A 94 -4.29 26.90 -16.48
CA SER A 94 -4.47 26.66 -15.04
C SER A 94 -5.91 26.76 -14.55
N GLU A 95 -6.77 27.49 -15.27
CA GLU A 95 -8.22 27.56 -14.99
C GLU A 95 -8.97 26.24 -15.24
N ILE A 96 -8.48 25.38 -16.14
CA ILE A 96 -9.16 24.15 -16.58
C ILE A 96 -8.35 22.86 -16.36
N ASN A 97 -7.05 22.95 -16.08
CA ASN A 97 -6.17 21.82 -15.85
C ASN A 97 -6.39 21.20 -14.45
N GLU A 98 -7.50 20.49 -14.30
CA GLU A 98 -7.86 19.76 -13.10
C GLU A 98 -7.28 18.34 -13.15
N MET A 99 -6.49 17.94 -12.15
CA MET A 99 -6.05 16.55 -12.02
C MET A 99 -7.17 15.70 -11.41
N THR A 100 -7.50 14.59 -12.06
CA THR A 100 -8.51 13.67 -11.53
C THR A 100 -7.98 12.83 -10.37
N THR A 101 -8.72 12.79 -9.27
CA THR A 101 -8.43 12.09 -8.01
C THR A 101 -9.38 10.92 -7.78
N GLU A 102 -9.07 10.04 -6.83
CA GLU A 102 -9.91 8.88 -6.47
C GLU A 102 -10.36 8.05 -7.69
N ARG A 103 -9.42 7.80 -8.62
CA ARG A 103 -9.68 7.05 -9.86
C ARG A 103 -9.91 5.58 -9.55
N TYR A 104 -11.16 5.21 -9.31
CA TYR A 104 -11.58 3.84 -8.97
C TYR A 104 -12.33 3.23 -10.16
N LEU A 105 -11.69 2.29 -10.87
CA LEU A 105 -12.31 1.54 -11.97
C LEU A 105 -12.58 0.10 -11.56
N ASP A 106 -13.79 -0.39 -11.81
CA ASP A 106 -14.25 -1.77 -11.51
C ASP A 106 -13.91 -2.25 -10.09
N SER A 107 -13.89 -1.32 -9.12
CA SER A 107 -13.36 -1.55 -7.78
C SER A 107 -14.42 -1.31 -6.71
N ILE A 108 -14.38 -2.09 -5.63
CA ILE A 108 -15.42 -2.11 -4.59
C ILE A 108 -14.79 -1.84 -3.22
N ASN A 109 -15.53 -1.08 -2.40
CA ASN A 109 -15.14 -0.75 -1.02
C ASN A 109 -13.74 -0.10 -0.92
N ILE A 110 -13.50 0.97 -1.67
CA ILE A 110 -12.24 1.73 -1.66
C ILE A 110 -12.35 2.96 -0.74
N ALA A 111 -11.26 3.43 -0.13
CA ALA A 111 -11.20 4.72 0.58
C ALA A 111 -9.79 5.28 0.74
N GLN A 112 -9.69 6.61 0.86
CA GLN A 112 -8.45 7.36 1.05
C GLN A 112 -7.37 7.10 -0.01
N SER A 113 -7.78 6.60 -1.19
CA SER A 113 -6.90 5.96 -2.18
C SER A 113 -6.97 6.64 -3.55
N ASP A 114 -6.06 6.34 -4.47
CA ASP A 114 -6.11 6.85 -5.86
C ASP A 114 -5.53 5.84 -6.86
N ASN A 115 -5.97 5.90 -8.12
CA ASN A 115 -5.50 5.04 -9.21
C ASN A 115 -5.66 3.52 -8.93
N ILE A 116 -6.89 3.10 -8.61
CA ILE A 116 -7.26 1.74 -8.20
C ILE A 116 -8.10 1.07 -9.30
N TYR A 117 -7.72 -0.15 -9.68
CA TYR A 117 -8.32 -0.88 -10.79
C TYR A 117 -8.68 -2.31 -10.38
N SER A 118 -9.91 -2.75 -10.69
CA SER A 118 -10.40 -4.13 -10.50
C SER A 118 -10.10 -4.72 -9.11
N SER A 119 -10.20 -3.91 -8.04
CA SER A 119 -9.71 -4.25 -6.69
C SER A 119 -10.79 -4.11 -5.61
N GLU A 120 -10.59 -4.76 -4.47
CA GLU A 120 -11.57 -4.83 -3.37
C GLU A 120 -10.94 -4.50 -2.01
N ASN A 121 -11.66 -3.79 -1.14
CA ASN A 121 -11.23 -3.50 0.25
C ASN A 121 -9.84 -2.85 0.30
N VAL A 122 -9.71 -1.67 -0.29
CA VAL A 122 -8.44 -0.91 -0.36
C VAL A 122 -8.54 0.36 0.49
N PHE A 123 -7.56 0.55 1.38
CA PHE A 123 -7.45 1.72 2.25
C PHE A 123 -6.11 2.43 2.09
N ARG A 124 -6.18 3.76 1.95
CA ARG A 124 -5.03 4.68 1.95
C ARG A 124 -3.83 4.19 1.14
N SER A 125 -4.09 3.79 -0.11
CA SER A 125 -3.14 3.15 -1.03
C SER A 125 -3.23 3.74 -2.44
N GLN A 126 -2.23 3.54 -3.30
CA GLN A 126 -2.27 3.98 -4.70
C GLN A 126 -1.67 2.97 -5.68
N ASP A 127 -1.98 3.16 -6.97
CA ASP A 127 -1.44 2.37 -8.07
C ASP A 127 -1.70 0.85 -7.89
N ILE A 128 -2.92 0.49 -7.45
CA ILE A 128 -3.32 -0.89 -7.11
C ILE A 128 -4.13 -1.51 -8.26
N ARG A 129 -3.78 -2.72 -8.69
CA ARG A 129 -4.44 -3.42 -9.81
C ARG A 129 -4.78 -4.87 -9.43
N GLY A 130 -6.03 -5.27 -9.63
CA GLY A 130 -6.48 -6.66 -9.49
C GLY A 130 -6.16 -7.30 -8.14
N SER A 131 -6.35 -6.58 -7.02
CA SER A 131 -5.93 -7.03 -5.67
C SER A 131 -7.05 -6.86 -4.63
N LYS A 132 -6.94 -7.55 -3.50
CA LYS A 132 -7.90 -7.51 -2.38
C LYS A 132 -7.23 -7.20 -1.06
N ASN A 133 -7.98 -6.57 -0.15
CA ASN A 133 -7.63 -6.36 1.25
C ASN A 133 -6.23 -5.70 1.40
N VAL A 134 -6.10 -4.49 0.86
CA VAL A 134 -4.84 -3.76 0.70
C VAL A 134 -4.85 -2.49 1.55
N ILE A 135 -3.82 -2.30 2.37
CA ILE A 135 -3.71 -1.14 3.28
C ILE A 135 -2.31 -0.53 3.18
N PHE A 136 -2.23 0.81 3.08
CA PHE A 136 -0.97 1.57 3.05
C PHE A 136 0.03 1.13 1.96
N CYS A 137 -0.44 0.81 0.74
CA CYS A 137 0.41 0.29 -0.33
C CYS A 137 0.59 1.26 -1.52
N ASP A 138 1.69 1.09 -2.26
CA ASP A 138 2.04 1.83 -3.48
C ASP A 138 2.49 0.88 -4.60
N GLY A 139 1.73 0.75 -5.69
CA GLY A 139 2.20 0.09 -6.91
C GLY A 139 2.08 -1.43 -6.94
N LEU A 140 0.91 -2.00 -6.64
CA LEU A 140 0.64 -3.43 -6.82
C LEU A 140 0.17 -3.71 -8.26
N ALA A 141 0.97 -4.45 -9.05
CA ALA A 141 0.66 -4.80 -10.42
C ALA A 141 -0.41 -5.92 -10.52
N GLN A 142 -0.86 -6.23 -11.74
CA GLN A 142 -1.80 -7.33 -11.97
C GLN A 142 -1.19 -8.67 -11.51
N GLY A 143 -1.72 -9.23 -10.42
CA GLY A 143 -1.18 -10.45 -9.81
C GLY A 143 -2.08 -11.15 -8.78
N GLY A 144 -3.11 -10.48 -8.24
CA GLY A 144 -4.08 -11.13 -7.34
C GLY A 144 -3.66 -11.19 -5.86
N CYS A 145 -2.93 -10.20 -5.35
CA CYS A 145 -2.60 -10.13 -3.92
C CYS A 145 -3.88 -10.10 -3.06
N GLU A 146 -4.01 -11.02 -2.10
CA GLU A 146 -5.26 -11.19 -1.32
C GLU A 146 -5.27 -10.47 0.03
N PHE A 147 -4.09 -10.22 0.64
CA PHE A 147 -3.95 -9.57 1.95
C PHE A 147 -2.60 -8.86 2.06
N VAL A 148 -2.59 -7.52 2.15
CA VAL A 148 -1.36 -6.71 2.17
C VAL A 148 -1.49 -5.49 3.06
N LEU A 149 -0.51 -5.25 3.93
CA LEU A 149 -0.29 -4.04 4.70
C LEU A 149 1.13 -3.49 4.40
N ALA A 150 1.22 -2.19 4.15
CA ALA A 150 2.46 -1.45 4.00
C ALA A 150 3.44 -2.07 2.98
N CYS A 151 3.07 -2.07 1.69
CA CYS A 151 3.88 -2.66 0.62
C CYS A 151 4.16 -1.65 -0.51
N GLN A 152 5.33 -1.76 -1.14
CA GLN A 152 5.73 -0.91 -2.26
C GLN A 152 6.26 -1.78 -3.41
N ARG A 153 5.72 -1.57 -4.62
CA ARG A 153 6.08 -2.17 -5.93
C ARG A 153 6.10 -3.70 -5.98
N SER A 154 5.15 -4.28 -6.72
CA SER A 154 4.79 -5.68 -6.50
C SER A 154 4.17 -6.47 -7.65
N SER A 155 4.38 -7.79 -7.62
CA SER A 155 3.78 -8.86 -8.42
C SER A 155 2.92 -9.83 -7.57
N ASN A 156 3.49 -10.81 -6.83
CA ASN A 156 2.74 -11.91 -6.19
C ASN A 156 3.29 -12.35 -4.80
N LEU A 157 2.74 -11.83 -3.67
CA LEU A 157 3.08 -12.25 -2.28
C LEU A 157 1.87 -12.38 -1.32
N SER A 158 2.11 -12.89 -0.09
CA SER A 158 1.07 -13.31 0.87
C SER A 158 1.19 -12.71 2.29
N PHE A 159 0.08 -12.19 2.83
CA PHE A 159 -0.13 -11.70 4.21
C PHE A 159 0.99 -10.80 4.75
N CYS A 160 1.35 -9.75 4.02
CA CYS A 160 2.52 -8.93 4.37
C CYS A 160 2.21 -7.71 5.24
N ILE A 161 3.18 -7.35 6.06
CA ILE A 161 3.41 -6.07 6.75
C ILE A 161 4.83 -5.68 6.32
N ARG A 162 5.01 -5.07 5.14
CA ARG A 162 6.28 -4.95 4.38
C ARG A 162 6.96 -6.25 3.89
N VAL A 163 6.83 -6.44 2.57
CA VAL A 163 7.83 -7.02 1.66
C VAL A 163 7.93 -6.08 0.44
N GLU A 164 9.07 -6.03 -0.24
CA GLU A 164 9.23 -5.39 -1.56
C GLU A 164 9.39 -6.49 -2.60
N ASP A 165 8.55 -6.47 -3.64
CA ASP A 165 8.06 -7.71 -4.25
C ASP A 165 8.68 -8.00 -5.62
N SER A 166 9.15 -9.23 -5.69
CA SER A 166 9.50 -9.97 -6.88
C SER A 166 9.13 -11.44 -6.62
N SER A 167 9.09 -12.22 -7.69
CA SER A 167 8.41 -13.51 -7.94
C SER A 167 8.06 -14.63 -6.88
N GLN A 168 8.11 -14.51 -5.53
CA GLN A 168 7.34 -15.38 -4.55
C GLN A 168 7.53 -15.08 -3.03
N CYS A 169 6.46 -14.99 -2.19
CA CYS A 169 6.58 -14.82 -0.71
C CYS A 169 5.34 -15.10 0.19
N SER A 170 5.62 -15.41 1.48
CA SER A 170 4.72 -15.50 2.65
C SER A 170 5.54 -15.61 3.97
N ASN A 171 5.11 -15.28 5.21
CA ASN A 171 3.91 -14.64 5.77
C ASN A 171 4.41 -13.56 6.77
N SER A 172 4.27 -12.27 6.45
CA SER A 172 5.44 -11.37 6.45
C SER A 172 5.42 -10.14 7.40
N PHE A 173 6.50 -9.89 8.15
CA PHE A 173 7.10 -8.54 8.37
C PHE A 173 8.60 -8.67 8.28
N ASN A 174 9.07 -8.47 7.05
CA ASN A 174 10.05 -9.29 6.34
C ASN A 174 9.46 -9.55 4.95
N VAL A 175 10.12 -9.37 3.81
CA VAL A 175 11.14 -8.43 3.29
C VAL A 175 11.80 -9.11 2.08
N GLN A 176 12.24 -8.29 1.13
CA GLN A 176 13.16 -8.51 0.00
C GLN A 176 13.17 -9.84 -0.79
N TRP A 177 13.20 -9.62 -2.11
CA TRP A 177 13.38 -10.60 -3.19
C TRP A 177 12.16 -11.52 -3.33
N CYS A 178 11.66 -11.68 -4.54
CA CYS A 178 12.23 -12.58 -5.54
C CYS A 178 11.91 -14.04 -5.20
N LYS A 179 12.62 -14.98 -5.81
CA LYS A 179 11.92 -16.03 -6.55
C LYS A 179 11.60 -17.32 -5.75
N ASN A 180 11.74 -17.33 -4.41
CA ASN A 180 11.21 -18.33 -3.47
C ASN A 180 11.38 -17.83 -2.00
N ILE A 181 10.33 -17.90 -1.17
CA ILE A 181 10.37 -17.61 0.29
C ILE A 181 9.62 -18.73 1.08
N VAL A 182 8.62 -18.44 1.94
CA VAL A 182 8.18 -19.25 3.10
C VAL A 182 9.28 -19.36 4.17
N ASN A 183 9.14 -19.00 5.45
CA ASN A 183 8.08 -18.28 6.15
C ASN A 183 8.74 -17.25 7.09
N SER A 184 8.44 -15.97 6.92
CA SER A 184 8.95 -14.81 7.70
C SER A 184 8.82 -14.83 9.25
N MET A 185 9.42 -13.92 10.05
CA MET A 185 9.97 -12.55 9.87
C MET A 185 11.50 -12.47 9.54
N PHE A 186 12.13 -11.27 9.57
CA PHE A 186 13.44 -10.88 8.97
C PHE A 186 13.76 -11.23 7.49
N ILE A 187 14.11 -10.20 6.68
CA ILE A 187 15.13 -10.04 5.59
C ILE A 187 15.84 -11.31 5.01
N SER A 188 16.47 -11.38 3.82
CA SER A 188 17.01 -10.42 2.85
C SER A 188 17.35 -11.17 1.54
N ASP A 189 17.18 -10.55 0.36
CA ASP A 189 17.60 -11.05 -0.97
C ASP A 189 17.53 -12.60 -1.20
N ALA A 190 16.33 -13.18 -1.36
CA ALA A 190 15.97 -14.63 -1.53
C ALA A 190 15.63 -15.25 -2.94
N GLN A 191 16.07 -16.49 -3.21
CA GLN A 191 15.58 -17.38 -4.30
C GLN A 191 15.51 -18.89 -3.88
N ASN A 192 15.70 -19.26 -2.61
CA ASN A 192 15.47 -20.62 -2.06
C ASN A 192 15.37 -20.55 -0.52
N MET A 193 14.39 -21.19 0.16
CA MET A 193 14.06 -20.92 1.58
C MET A 193 13.26 -22.01 2.35
N GLN A 194 13.22 -21.91 3.71
CA GLN A 194 12.10 -22.35 4.59
C GLN A 194 12.23 -21.86 6.07
N ASP A 195 11.14 -21.36 6.70
CA ASP A 195 10.93 -21.00 8.14
C ASP A 195 11.97 -20.09 8.87
N SER A 196 11.68 -18.80 9.08
CA SER A 196 12.71 -17.74 9.23
C SER A 196 12.49 -16.65 10.31
N LEU A 197 13.57 -16.30 11.04
CA LEU A 197 13.83 -14.98 11.69
C LEU A 197 15.37 -14.80 11.89
N PHE A 198 15.97 -13.70 11.41
CA PHE A 198 17.40 -13.31 11.28
C PHE A 198 18.23 -13.88 10.08
N CYS A 199 19.20 -13.08 9.62
CA CYS A 199 19.61 -12.85 8.20
C CYS A 199 20.72 -13.63 7.44
N SER A 200 20.45 -13.90 6.13
CA SER A 200 21.28 -13.56 4.93
C SER A 200 22.17 -14.63 4.26
N HIS A 201 22.15 -14.64 2.91
CA HIS A 201 23.01 -15.38 1.95
C HIS A 201 23.21 -16.91 2.14
N ILE A 202 22.37 -17.60 2.92
CA ILE A 202 22.46 -19.07 3.16
C ILE A 202 21.35 -19.82 2.41
N THR A 203 21.64 -21.04 1.95
CA THR A 203 20.67 -21.95 1.30
C THR A 203 20.44 -23.24 2.11
N ASN A 204 19.21 -23.77 2.04
CA ASN A 204 18.78 -25.08 2.57
C ASN A 204 18.99 -25.31 4.10
N LYS A 205 18.49 -24.40 4.94
CA LYS A 205 18.43 -24.52 6.42
C LYS A 205 17.05 -24.09 6.96
N ARG A 206 16.71 -24.50 8.19
CA ARG A 206 15.45 -24.20 8.92
C ARG A 206 15.77 -23.82 10.37
N PHE A 207 14.86 -23.16 11.09
CA PHE A 207 15.02 -22.83 12.54
C PHE A 207 16.32 -22.06 12.86
N MET A 208 16.69 -21.13 11.99
CA MET A 208 17.89 -20.30 12.16
C MET A 208 17.53 -19.01 12.91
N VAL A 209 18.45 -18.54 13.77
CA VAL A 209 18.46 -17.17 14.32
C VAL A 209 19.88 -16.63 14.22
N ALA A 210 20.09 -15.60 13.42
CA ALA A 210 21.36 -14.89 13.19
C ALA A 210 22.51 -15.85 12.82
N ASN A 211 22.23 -16.70 11.82
CA ASN A 211 23.13 -17.74 11.32
C ASN A 211 23.49 -18.85 12.34
N MET A 212 22.82 -18.90 13.50
CA MET A 212 22.88 -20.01 14.44
C MET A 212 21.66 -20.94 14.25
N GLN A 213 21.90 -22.25 14.27
CA GLN A 213 20.88 -23.31 14.11
C GLN A 213 20.33 -23.73 15.48
N PHE A 214 19.00 -23.73 15.62
CA PHE A 214 18.31 -24.17 16.84
C PHE A 214 17.43 -25.41 16.58
N ASP A 215 16.95 -26.02 17.66
CA ASP A 215 15.77 -26.89 17.61
C ASP A 215 14.48 -26.06 17.52
N GLU A 216 13.38 -26.73 17.19
CA GLU A 216 12.08 -26.08 16.98
C GLU A 216 11.51 -25.40 18.23
N THR A 217 11.75 -25.94 19.43
CA THR A 217 11.19 -25.42 20.68
C THR A 217 11.86 -24.10 21.05
N GLU A 218 13.20 -24.09 21.03
CA GLU A 218 13.97 -22.89 21.33
C GLU A 218 13.79 -21.81 20.25
N TYR A 219 13.74 -22.21 18.97
CA TYR A 219 13.41 -21.31 17.87
C TYR A 219 12.05 -20.63 18.08
N ARG A 220 10.99 -21.38 18.42
CA ARG A 220 9.65 -20.83 18.68
C ARG A 220 9.65 -19.88 19.89
N ARG A 221 10.41 -20.19 20.95
CA ARG A 221 10.56 -19.31 22.12
C ARG A 221 11.22 -17.97 21.75
N LEU A 222 12.28 -18.01 20.92
CA LEU A 222 12.96 -16.81 20.43
C LEU A 222 12.08 -15.98 19.49
N ARG A 223 11.33 -16.64 18.60
CA ARG A 223 10.35 -16.02 17.68
C ARG A 223 9.33 -15.16 18.44
N ASP A 224 8.77 -15.68 19.53
CA ASP A 224 7.74 -14.99 20.32
C ASP A 224 8.29 -13.78 21.09
N ILE A 225 9.56 -13.80 21.51
CA ILE A 225 10.23 -12.65 22.11
C ILE A 225 10.35 -11.52 21.09
N VAL A 226 10.81 -11.84 19.86
CA VAL A 226 10.97 -10.83 18.80
C VAL A 226 9.63 -10.27 18.34
N ALA A 227 8.61 -11.13 18.13
CA ALA A 227 7.28 -10.69 17.73
C ALA A 227 6.63 -9.74 18.76
N ARG A 228 6.76 -10.04 20.07
CA ARG A 228 6.31 -9.13 21.13
C ARG A 228 7.08 -7.82 21.11
N TRP A 229 8.42 -7.88 21.05
CA TRP A 229 9.26 -6.67 20.98
C TRP A 229 8.87 -5.78 19.80
N ILE A 230 8.67 -6.35 18.61
CA ILE A 230 8.22 -5.62 17.42
C ILE A 230 6.90 -4.89 17.70
N LEU A 231 5.91 -5.54 18.30
CA LEU A 231 4.57 -4.97 18.52
C LEU A 231 4.50 -3.96 19.67
N THR A 232 5.46 -3.95 20.61
CA THR A 232 5.42 -3.07 21.80
C THR A 232 6.50 -1.99 21.85
N ALA A 233 7.52 -2.05 20.99
CA ALA A 233 8.59 -1.05 20.89
C ALA A 233 8.28 0.07 19.89
#